data_AF-A0A1H3GSP0-F1
#
_entry.id   AF-A0A1H3GSP0-F1
#
_cell.length_a   1.000
_cell.length_b   1.000
_cell.length_c   1.000
_cell.angle_alpha   90.00
_cell.angle_beta   90.00
_cell.angle_gamma   90.00
#
_symmetry.space_group_name_H-M   'P 1'
#
loop_
_entity.id
_entity.type
_entity.pdbx_description
1 polymer ?
#
loop_
_entity_poly.entity_id
_entity_poly.type
_entity_poly.pdbx_seq_one_letter_code
_entity_poly.pdbx_strand_id
1 'polypeptide(L)'
;MKKIIIFALVFSSLLSCTNDKEDLSSNLDAGLKKNVDVQNVINFTYAGKSYSSTYTFSKDSSLVLESQIANNVYAKLQTNKELATYVNKDQSIQFYDNYKNLEENLNLRQNSSSSSSLTAKSSMINDGEIIFYQNNRDNGGNIFTYPVYDNGISDSDVGVSYGYNDQASAFYIQVGTYNKYTVTLFRDPNYGGRSISFAVPLERYEGNLKGYRCGPGNTWNDQMSSFKVTVNN
;
A
#
# COMPACT_ATOMS: atom_id res chain seq x y z
N MET A 1 31.43 51.09 -43.24
CA MET A 1 30.19 51.50 -43.93
C MET A 1 29.84 50.44 -44.96
N LYS A 2 28.55 50.02 -45.01
CA LYS A 2 27.82 49.34 -46.10
C LYS A 2 28.37 47.96 -46.55
N LYS A 3 27.75 46.85 -46.12
CA LYS A 3 26.65 46.10 -46.78
C LYS A 3 26.98 45.73 -48.24
N ILE A 4 26.89 44.44 -48.58
CA ILE A 4 25.83 43.85 -49.40
C ILE A 4 26.05 42.34 -49.56
N ILE A 5 24.92 41.63 -49.47
CA ILE A 5 24.69 40.19 -49.51
C ILE A 5 24.81 39.68 -50.96
N ILE A 6 25.43 38.51 -51.15
CA ILE A 6 25.54 37.84 -52.45
C ILE A 6 24.43 36.81 -52.64
N PHE A 7 23.78 36.98 -53.79
CA PHE A 7 22.94 36.13 -54.61
C PHE A 7 23.27 34.62 -54.67
N ALA A 8 22.24 33.79 -54.82
CA ALA A 8 21.98 32.91 -55.99
C ALA A 8 21.09 31.72 -55.55
N LEU A 9 19.84 31.59 -56.02
CA LEU A 9 19.34 31.10 -57.32
C LEU A 9 19.46 29.56 -57.53
N VAL A 10 18.27 28.93 -57.52
CA VAL A 10 17.77 27.79 -58.33
C VAL A 10 18.37 26.39 -58.13
N PHE A 11 17.51 25.40 -57.86
CA PHE A 11 17.13 24.25 -58.72
C PHE A 11 16.42 23.21 -57.85
N SER A 12 15.10 23.02 -57.98
CA SER A 12 14.40 22.09 -58.90
C SER A 12 14.45 20.62 -58.49
N SER A 13 13.39 19.90 -58.88
CA SER A 13 13.14 18.45 -58.86
C SER A 13 12.74 17.86 -57.49
N LEU A 14 11.49 17.48 -57.26
CA LEU A 14 10.64 16.45 -57.90
C LEU A 14 11.18 15.02 -57.74
N LEU A 15 10.37 14.23 -57.01
CA LEU A 15 10.14 12.78 -57.13
C LEU A 15 11.33 11.92 -56.62
N SER A 16 11.15 10.78 -55.96
CA SER A 16 10.03 9.86 -55.91
C SER A 16 10.16 8.93 -54.69
N CYS A 17 9.05 8.32 -54.32
CA CYS A 17 8.91 7.26 -53.33
C CYS A 17 9.83 6.06 -53.57
N THR A 18 10.33 5.45 -52.50
CA THR A 18 10.39 3.99 -52.39
C THR A 18 9.81 3.59 -51.03
N ASN A 19 8.80 2.72 -51.05
CA ASN A 19 8.34 2.01 -49.86
C ASN A 19 9.23 0.78 -49.73
N ASP A 20 10.13 0.78 -48.75
CA ASP A 20 10.76 -0.44 -48.26
C ASP A 20 10.39 -0.58 -46.79
N LYS A 21 9.51 -1.54 -46.52
CA LYS A 21 9.35 -2.12 -45.18
C LYS A 21 10.34 -3.27 -45.11
N GLU A 22 11.45 -3.09 -44.39
CA GLU A 22 12.10 -4.19 -43.70
C GLU A 22 13.01 -3.66 -42.59
N ASP A 23 13.07 -4.46 -41.52
CA ASP A 23 13.70 -4.24 -40.24
C ASP A 23 15.12 -3.67 -40.29
N LEU A 24 15.43 -2.77 -39.36
CA LEU A 24 16.72 -2.79 -38.68
C LEU A 24 16.68 -1.98 -37.39
N SER A 25 16.70 -2.72 -36.28
CA SER A 25 17.38 -2.30 -35.06
C SER A 25 18.69 -1.58 -35.40
N SER A 26 18.81 -0.31 -35.03
CA SER A 26 20.12 0.26 -34.71
C SER A 26 19.95 1.38 -33.69
N ASN A 27 20.62 1.17 -32.56
CA ASN A 27 20.90 2.19 -31.55
C ASN A 27 21.52 3.43 -32.21
N LEU A 28 21.00 4.60 -31.88
CA LEU A 28 21.82 5.79 -31.72
C LEU A 28 21.28 6.60 -30.54
N ASP A 29 21.97 6.34 -29.43
CA ASP A 29 22.15 7.20 -28.29
C ASP A 29 22.30 8.67 -28.70
N ALA A 30 21.31 9.48 -28.35
CA ALA A 30 21.41 10.95 -28.29
C ALA A 30 20.21 11.50 -27.53
N GLY A 31 20.25 11.36 -26.20
CA GLY A 31 19.21 11.97 -25.38
C GLY A 31 19.34 11.63 -23.91
N LEU A 32 20.46 12.03 -23.30
CA LEU A 32 20.57 12.30 -21.86
C LEU A 32 19.41 13.21 -21.40
N LYS A 33 18.22 12.63 -21.20
CA LYS A 33 17.21 13.20 -20.33
C LYS A 33 17.59 12.77 -18.93
N LYS A 34 18.31 13.67 -18.27
CA LYS A 34 18.49 13.77 -16.82
C LYS A 34 17.48 12.88 -16.08
N ASN A 35 18.01 11.90 -15.33
CA ASN A 35 17.35 11.44 -14.12
C ASN A 35 16.83 12.68 -13.39
N VAL A 36 15.52 12.88 -13.39
CA VAL A 36 14.90 13.73 -12.39
C VAL A 36 15.22 13.01 -11.10
N ASP A 37 16.06 13.63 -10.28
CA ASP A 37 16.39 13.19 -8.94
C ASP A 37 15.09 13.21 -8.14
N VAL A 38 14.30 12.14 -8.24
CA VAL A 38 13.14 11.92 -7.38
C VAL A 38 13.76 11.62 -6.04
N GLN A 39 13.98 12.66 -5.25
CA GLN A 39 14.33 12.51 -3.85
C GLN A 39 13.30 11.57 -3.23
N ASN A 40 13.76 10.40 -2.84
CA ASN A 40 12.99 9.37 -2.17
C ASN A 40 12.59 9.91 -0.80
N VAL A 41 11.47 10.63 -0.72
CA VAL A 41 10.97 11.23 0.52
C VAL A 41 9.95 10.31 1.16
N ILE A 42 10.13 10.00 2.44
CA ILE A 42 9.11 9.41 3.28
C ILE A 42 8.44 10.50 4.11
N ASN A 43 7.12 10.43 4.22
CA ASN A 43 6.33 11.26 5.12
C ASN A 43 5.57 10.34 6.07
N PHE A 44 5.65 10.60 7.36
CA PHE A 44 4.87 9.86 8.34
C PHE A 44 4.46 10.72 9.53
N THR A 45 3.37 10.35 10.18
CA THR A 45 2.89 10.98 11.41
C THR A 45 3.03 10.02 12.58
N TYR A 46 3.48 10.52 13.72
CA TYR A 46 3.53 9.77 14.97
C TYR A 46 3.28 10.71 16.15
N ALA A 47 2.42 10.29 17.09
CA ALA A 47 2.03 11.10 18.26
C ALA A 47 1.59 12.54 17.90
N GLY A 48 0.83 12.69 16.81
CA GLY A 48 0.32 13.98 16.32
C GLY A 48 1.38 14.88 15.65
N LYS A 49 2.62 14.41 15.49
CA LYS A 49 3.70 15.16 14.82
C LYS A 49 4.01 14.55 13.46
N SER A 50 4.14 15.40 12.46
CA SER A 50 4.55 14.99 11.11
C SER A 50 6.07 15.04 10.97
N TYR A 51 6.61 14.02 10.34
CA TYR A 51 8.02 13.85 10.04
C TYR A 51 8.17 13.65 8.54
N SER A 52 9.21 14.26 7.97
CA SER A 52 9.55 14.14 6.56
C SER A 52 11.06 13.99 6.44
N SER A 53 11.50 13.10 5.55
CA SER A 53 12.91 12.90 5.27
C SER A 53 13.10 12.24 3.93
N THR A 54 14.12 12.66 3.21
CA THR A 54 14.80 11.82 2.21
C THR A 54 15.34 10.55 2.87
N TYR A 55 15.38 9.46 2.13
CA TYR A 55 15.89 8.18 2.62
C TYR A 55 16.82 7.51 1.62
N THR A 56 17.72 6.70 2.18
CA THR A 56 18.56 5.77 1.44
C THR A 56 18.38 4.36 2.00
N PHE A 57 18.80 3.36 1.23
CA PHE A 57 18.95 2.00 1.76
C PHE A 57 20.41 1.77 2.08
N SER A 58 20.68 1.33 3.31
CA SER A 58 21.99 0.83 3.69
C SER A 58 22.28 -0.52 3.00
N LYS A 59 23.52 -1.01 3.10
CA LYS A 59 23.97 -2.23 2.43
C LYS A 59 23.16 -3.48 2.81
N ASP A 60 22.54 -3.49 4.00
CA ASP A 60 21.68 -4.58 4.47
C ASP A 60 20.19 -4.37 4.11
N SER A 61 19.90 -3.42 3.21
CA SER A 61 18.54 -3.01 2.82
C SER A 61 17.71 -2.36 3.92
N SER A 62 18.31 -1.97 5.05
CA SER A 62 17.63 -1.15 6.05
C SER A 62 17.49 0.29 5.55
N LEU A 63 16.30 0.84 5.71
CA LEU A 63 15.97 2.21 5.36
C LEU A 63 16.58 3.17 6.39
N VAL A 64 17.35 4.15 5.90
CA VAL A 64 18.03 5.17 6.69
C VAL A 64 17.53 6.54 6.27
N LEU A 65 17.01 7.31 7.22
CA LEU A 65 16.51 8.67 6.99
C LEU A 65 17.63 9.69 7.19
N GLU A 66 17.76 10.63 6.26
CA GLU A 66 18.76 11.70 6.34
C GLU A 66 18.49 12.68 7.50
N SER A 67 17.22 12.97 7.80
CA SER A 67 16.85 13.76 8.97
C SER A 67 17.08 12.94 10.24
N GLN A 68 18.07 13.34 11.05
CA GLN A 68 18.40 12.63 12.30
C GLN A 68 17.20 12.49 13.24
N ILE A 69 16.35 13.52 13.34
CA ILE A 69 15.15 13.50 14.20
C ILE A 69 14.16 12.46 13.67
N ALA A 70 13.85 12.50 12.37
CA ALA A 70 12.94 11.54 11.75
C ALA A 70 13.50 10.12 11.85
N ASN A 71 14.81 9.94 11.62
CA ASN A 71 15.50 8.66 11.70
C ASN A 71 15.41 8.04 13.10
N ASN A 72 15.69 8.84 14.14
CA ASN A 72 15.62 8.37 15.54
C ASN A 72 14.20 7.92 15.90
N VAL A 73 13.18 8.69 15.49
CA VAL A 73 11.78 8.32 15.72
C VAL A 73 11.44 7.05 14.95
N TYR A 74 11.72 7.01 13.65
CA TYR A 74 11.42 5.86 12.80
C TYR A 74 12.11 4.59 13.28
N ALA A 75 13.40 4.64 13.61
CA ALA A 75 14.15 3.50 14.12
C ALA A 75 13.57 2.95 15.43
N LYS A 76 13.12 3.83 16.34
CA LYS A 76 12.43 3.42 17.57
C LYS A 76 11.08 2.75 17.27
N LEU A 77 10.31 3.27 16.32
CA LEU A 77 9.06 2.63 15.89
C LEU A 77 9.34 1.24 15.31
N GLN A 78 10.40 1.11 14.51
CA GLN A 78 10.79 -0.18 13.93
C GLN A 78 11.26 -1.21 14.96
N THR A 79 11.53 -0.88 16.22
CA THR A 79 11.84 -1.88 17.25
C THR A 79 10.63 -2.25 18.13
N ASN A 80 9.52 -1.49 18.05
CA ASN A 80 8.32 -1.77 18.81
C ASN A 80 7.59 -3.03 18.27
N LYS A 81 7.38 -4.04 19.14
CA LYS A 81 6.76 -5.32 18.73
C LYS A 81 5.26 -5.23 18.50
N GLU A 82 4.60 -4.21 19.05
CA GLU A 82 3.15 -4.02 18.95
C GLU A 82 2.77 -2.90 17.97
N LEU A 83 3.76 -2.29 17.29
CA LEU A 83 3.55 -1.13 16.41
C LEU A 83 2.36 -1.33 15.49
N ALA A 84 1.44 -0.36 15.51
CA ALA A 84 0.33 -0.29 14.58
C ALA A 84 0.58 0.80 13.53
N THR A 85 0.41 0.43 12.27
CA THR A 85 0.55 1.32 11.12
C THR A 85 -0.82 1.56 10.50
N TYR A 86 -1.14 2.80 10.17
CA TYR A 86 -2.34 3.17 9.43
C TYR A 86 -1.95 3.81 8.11
N VAL A 87 -2.49 3.28 7.01
CA VAL A 87 -2.35 3.79 5.66
C VAL A 87 -3.66 4.46 5.26
N ASN A 88 -3.60 5.79 5.18
CA ASN A 88 -4.75 6.61 4.78
C ASN A 88 -5.12 6.38 3.32
N LYS A 89 -6.25 6.98 2.90
CA LYS A 89 -6.74 6.95 1.52
C LYS A 89 -5.80 7.68 0.56
N ASP A 90 -5.09 8.69 1.05
CA ASP A 90 -4.09 9.46 0.33
C ASP A 90 -2.68 8.83 0.39
N GLN A 91 -2.59 7.59 0.89
CA GLN A 91 -1.35 6.83 1.11
C GLN A 91 -0.40 7.44 2.16
N SER A 92 -0.83 8.47 2.91
CA SER A 92 -0.06 8.95 4.04
C SER A 92 -0.04 7.90 5.16
N ILE A 93 1.12 7.78 5.81
CA ILE A 93 1.35 6.78 6.85
C ILE A 93 1.29 7.44 8.22
N GLN A 94 0.55 6.81 9.13
CA GLN A 94 0.50 7.18 10.53
C GLN A 94 0.86 5.97 11.41
N PHE A 95 1.67 6.20 12.43
CA PHE A 95 2.08 5.19 13.40
C PHE A 95 1.41 5.42 14.76
N TYR A 96 1.12 4.32 15.42
CA TYR A 96 0.60 4.26 16.79
C TYR A 96 1.41 3.24 17.60
N ASP A 97 1.48 3.44 18.91
CA ASP A 97 2.24 2.57 19.80
C ASP A 97 1.73 1.11 19.77
N ASN A 98 0.42 0.92 19.60
CA ASN A 98 -0.20 -0.38 19.42
C ASN A 98 -1.57 -0.27 18.72
N TYR A 99 -2.15 -1.43 18.37
CA TYR A 99 -3.46 -1.48 17.68
C TYR A 99 -4.58 -0.85 18.50
N LYS A 100 -4.58 -0.99 19.83
CA LYS A 100 -5.60 -0.39 20.70
C LYS A 100 -5.60 1.13 20.58
N ASN A 101 -4.42 1.77 20.58
CA ASN A 101 -4.33 3.22 20.38
C ASN A 101 -4.85 3.64 19.00
N LEU A 102 -4.60 2.86 17.94
CA LEU A 102 -5.14 3.10 16.60
C LEU A 102 -6.67 2.96 16.59
N GLU A 103 -7.19 1.88 17.16
CA GLU A 103 -8.62 1.55 17.26
C GLU A 103 -9.40 2.67 17.96
N GLU A 104 -8.87 3.15 19.10
CA GLU A 104 -9.43 4.28 19.85
C GLU A 104 -9.38 5.59 19.06
N ASN A 105 -8.27 5.89 18.37
CA ASN A 105 -8.14 7.14 17.60
C ASN A 105 -9.08 7.21 16.41
N LEU A 106 -9.27 6.08 15.73
CA LEU A 106 -10.11 5.97 14.55
C LEU A 106 -11.58 5.62 14.89
N ASN A 107 -11.91 5.46 16.18
CA ASN A 107 -13.22 5.02 16.66
C ASN A 107 -13.72 3.75 15.95
N LEU A 108 -12.82 2.80 15.69
CA LEU A 108 -13.18 1.57 15.00
C LEU A 108 -14.05 0.71 15.91
N ARG A 109 -15.12 0.15 15.35
CA ARG A 109 -15.95 -0.83 16.04
C ARG A 109 -16.10 -2.07 15.17
N GLN A 110 -16.01 -3.23 15.80
CA GLN A 110 -16.85 -4.34 15.38
C GLN A 110 -18.10 -4.22 16.23
N ASN A 111 -19.26 -4.08 15.61
CA ASN A 111 -20.51 -4.25 16.35
C ASN A 111 -20.66 -5.75 16.62
N SER A 112 -19.89 -6.26 17.59
CA SER A 112 -20.26 -7.47 18.30
C SER A 112 -21.57 -7.15 18.98
N SER A 113 -22.64 -7.73 18.45
CA SER A 113 -23.97 -7.73 19.05
C SER A 113 -23.87 -8.38 20.43
N SER A 114 -23.45 -7.60 21.41
CA SER A 114 -23.30 -8.01 22.82
C SER A 114 -23.94 -6.95 23.69
N SER A 115 -25.21 -6.62 23.39
CA SER A 115 -26.22 -6.05 24.30
C SER A 115 -27.43 -5.50 23.53
N SER A 116 -28.08 -6.33 22.71
CA SER A 116 -29.50 -6.09 22.40
C SER A 116 -30.30 -7.32 22.79
N SER A 117 -31.43 -7.06 23.44
CA SER A 117 -32.32 -8.03 24.04
C SER A 117 -32.67 -9.20 23.11
N LEU A 118 -33.08 -10.31 23.73
CA LEU A 118 -33.53 -11.61 23.18
C LEU A 118 -34.64 -11.60 22.10
N THR A 119 -34.78 -10.56 21.27
CA THR A 119 -35.88 -10.41 20.30
C THR A 119 -35.49 -9.87 18.92
N ALA A 120 -34.23 -9.55 18.63
CA ALA A 120 -33.83 -9.14 17.28
C ALA A 120 -32.69 -10.03 16.75
N LYS A 121 -33.02 -11.03 15.93
CA LYS A 121 -32.07 -11.59 14.96
C LYS A 121 -31.70 -10.45 14.00
N SER A 122 -30.63 -9.72 14.31
CA SER A 122 -30.00 -8.83 13.34
C SER A 122 -29.44 -9.72 12.23
N SER A 123 -30.15 -9.82 11.11
CA SER A 123 -29.61 -10.47 9.91
C SER A 123 -28.37 -9.68 9.48
N MET A 124 -27.20 -10.30 9.50
CA MET A 124 -25.98 -9.69 8.96
C MET A 124 -26.21 -9.42 7.47
N ILE A 125 -26.03 -8.17 7.05
CA ILE A 125 -26.21 -7.78 5.65
C ILE A 125 -24.84 -7.89 4.99
N ASN A 126 -24.73 -8.71 3.95
CA ASN A 126 -23.53 -8.74 3.12
C ASN A 126 -23.38 -7.37 2.43
N ASP A 127 -22.28 -6.69 2.69
CA ASP A 127 -21.95 -5.38 2.12
C ASP A 127 -20.75 -5.47 1.17
N GLY A 128 -20.13 -6.64 0.97
CA GLY A 128 -18.98 -6.76 0.08
C GLY A 128 -18.15 -8.03 0.25
N GLU A 129 -16.93 -8.00 -0.26
CA GLU A 129 -15.97 -9.09 -0.12
C GLU A 129 -14.54 -8.57 -0.01
N ILE A 130 -13.71 -9.35 0.67
CA ILE A 130 -12.25 -9.19 0.70
C ILE A 130 -11.61 -10.47 0.16
N ILE A 131 -10.59 -10.29 -0.67
CA ILE A 131 -9.80 -11.35 -1.30
C ILE A 131 -8.34 -11.10 -0.94
N PHE A 132 -7.68 -12.11 -0.37
CA PHE A 132 -6.25 -12.14 -0.15
C PHE A 132 -5.58 -13.00 -1.23
N TYR A 133 -4.44 -12.53 -1.71
CA TYR A 133 -3.65 -13.19 -2.74
C TYR A 133 -2.29 -13.58 -2.19
N GLN A 134 -1.85 -14.80 -2.53
CA GLN A 134 -0.54 -15.28 -2.11
C GLN A 134 0.59 -14.50 -2.77
N ASN A 135 0.41 -14.10 -4.04
CA ASN A 135 1.40 -13.32 -4.78
C ASN A 135 0.85 -11.92 -5.07
N ASN A 136 -0.04 -11.83 -6.06
CA ASN A 136 -0.81 -10.65 -6.44
C ASN A 136 -1.95 -11.10 -7.37
N ARG A 137 -2.79 -10.16 -7.82
CA ARG A 137 -3.95 -10.47 -8.69
C ARG A 137 -3.57 -11.15 -10.01
N ASP A 138 -2.41 -10.84 -10.57
CA ASP A 138 -2.01 -11.22 -11.93
C ASP A 138 -1.02 -12.40 -11.98
N ASN A 139 -0.44 -12.79 -10.83
CA ASN A 139 0.66 -13.75 -10.74
C ASN A 139 0.25 -15.09 -10.07
N GLY A 140 -1.06 -15.38 -10.05
CA GLY A 140 -1.62 -16.63 -9.53
C GLY A 140 -1.28 -16.91 -8.06
N GLY A 141 -1.39 -18.18 -7.65
CA GLY A 141 -1.19 -18.64 -6.28
C GLY A 141 -2.51 -18.88 -5.53
N ASN A 142 -2.40 -19.24 -4.25
CA ASN A 142 -3.58 -19.48 -3.42
C ASN A 142 -4.33 -18.16 -3.17
N ILE A 143 -5.65 -18.22 -3.28
CA ILE A 143 -6.55 -17.12 -2.96
C ILE A 143 -7.42 -17.49 -1.76
N PHE A 144 -7.75 -16.47 -0.98
CA PHE A 144 -8.55 -16.60 0.21
C PHE A 144 -9.60 -15.49 0.23
N THR A 145 -10.88 -15.85 0.13
CA THR A 145 -11.99 -14.89 -0.02
C THR A 145 -12.93 -14.95 1.17
N TYR A 146 -13.38 -13.78 1.62
CA TYR A 146 -14.28 -13.61 2.76
C TYR A 146 -15.39 -12.61 2.46
N PRO A 147 -16.66 -12.92 2.79
CA PRO A 147 -17.72 -11.92 2.73
C PRO A 147 -17.48 -10.85 3.81
N VAL A 148 -17.73 -9.58 3.46
CA VAL A 148 -17.69 -8.46 4.40
C VAL A 148 -19.13 -8.08 4.73
N TYR A 149 -19.46 -8.07 6.02
CA TYR A 149 -20.78 -7.70 6.50
C TYR A 149 -20.82 -6.26 7.00
N ASP A 150 -22.05 -5.72 7.11
CA ASP A 150 -22.34 -4.38 7.57
C ASP A 150 -21.85 -4.06 8.99
N ASN A 151 -21.55 -5.07 9.79
CA ASN A 151 -20.94 -4.97 11.14
C ASN A 151 -19.45 -5.34 11.20
N GLY A 152 -18.83 -5.61 10.03
CA GLY A 152 -17.44 -6.05 9.92
C GLY A 152 -17.26 -7.57 10.02
N ILE A 153 -16.02 -8.01 9.90
CA ILE A 153 -15.61 -9.42 10.05
C ILE A 153 -14.25 -9.52 10.72
N SER A 154 -13.90 -10.72 11.19
CA SER A 154 -12.55 -11.03 11.62
C SER A 154 -12.30 -12.52 11.66
N ASP A 155 -11.04 -12.89 11.47
CA ASP A 155 -10.54 -14.22 11.76
C ASP A 155 -9.32 -14.08 12.68
N SER A 156 -9.36 -14.78 13.82
CA SER A 156 -8.29 -14.78 14.80
C SER A 156 -7.11 -15.64 14.40
N ASP A 157 -7.25 -16.60 13.47
CA ASP A 157 -6.14 -17.45 13.04
C ASP A 157 -6.44 -18.06 11.65
N VAL A 158 -5.97 -17.40 10.60
CA VAL A 158 -6.18 -17.87 9.22
C VAL A 158 -5.39 -19.14 8.90
N GLY A 159 -4.37 -19.46 9.70
CA GLY A 159 -3.61 -20.71 9.60
C GLY A 159 -4.45 -21.90 10.03
N VAL A 160 -5.14 -21.78 11.16
CA VAL A 160 -6.04 -22.83 11.66
C VAL A 160 -7.30 -22.93 10.80
N SER A 161 -7.90 -21.79 10.46
CA SER A 161 -9.18 -21.78 9.74
C SER A 161 -9.03 -22.19 8.26
N TYR A 162 -7.91 -21.86 7.61
CA TYR A 162 -7.74 -22.00 6.16
C TYR A 162 -6.38 -22.51 5.69
N GLY A 163 -5.41 -22.75 6.59
CA GLY A 163 -4.04 -23.05 6.19
C GLY A 163 -3.37 -21.88 5.45
N TYR A 164 -3.79 -20.63 5.70
CA TYR A 164 -3.38 -19.43 4.97
C TYR A 164 -2.44 -18.51 5.77
N ASN A 165 -1.78 -19.06 6.81
CA ASN A 165 -0.80 -18.32 7.61
C ASN A 165 0.40 -17.92 6.76
N ASP A 166 0.90 -16.69 6.95
CA ASP A 166 2.14 -16.18 6.33
C ASP A 166 2.14 -16.35 4.80
N GLN A 167 0.99 -16.09 4.16
CA GLN A 167 0.85 -16.24 2.71
C GLN A 167 0.39 -14.97 2.00
N ALA A 168 -0.30 -14.05 2.67
CA ALA A 168 -0.83 -12.87 1.99
C ALA A 168 0.31 -11.91 1.56
N SER A 169 0.44 -11.69 0.25
CA SER A 169 1.31 -10.66 -0.34
C SER A 169 0.53 -9.48 -0.94
N ALA A 170 -0.78 -9.65 -1.16
CA ALA A 170 -1.68 -8.60 -1.62
C ALA A 170 -3.11 -8.86 -1.15
N PHE A 171 -3.96 -7.82 -1.19
CA PHE A 171 -5.40 -7.98 -1.01
C PHE A 171 -6.20 -7.04 -1.90
N TYR A 172 -7.45 -7.43 -2.17
CA TYR A 172 -8.48 -6.61 -2.78
C TYR A 172 -9.70 -6.61 -1.86
N ILE A 173 -10.32 -5.46 -1.64
CA ILE A 173 -11.59 -5.36 -0.94
C ILE A 173 -12.52 -4.46 -1.74
N GLN A 174 -13.79 -4.84 -1.81
CA GLN A 174 -14.87 -4.04 -2.35
C GLN A 174 -16.07 -4.10 -1.41
N VAL A 175 -16.65 -2.92 -1.12
CA VAL A 175 -17.75 -2.74 -0.18
C VAL A 175 -18.79 -1.79 -0.75
N GLY A 176 -20.04 -1.91 -0.29
CA GLY A 176 -21.18 -1.11 -0.75
C GLY A 176 -21.26 0.28 -0.14
N THR A 177 -20.60 0.51 1.00
CA THR A 177 -20.66 1.79 1.72
C THR A 177 -19.31 2.52 1.70
N TYR A 178 -19.28 3.72 1.11
CA TYR A 178 -18.08 4.55 1.01
C TYR A 178 -17.53 4.95 2.39
N ASN A 179 -16.22 4.81 2.59
CA ASN A 179 -15.47 5.24 3.76
C ASN A 179 -15.87 4.59 5.09
N LYS A 180 -16.65 3.51 5.05
CA LYS A 180 -17.17 2.84 6.23
C LYS A 180 -16.18 1.85 6.83
N TYR A 181 -15.25 1.29 6.07
CA TYR A 181 -14.46 0.15 6.55
C TYR A 181 -12.97 0.47 6.70
N THR A 182 -12.33 -0.28 7.59
CA THR A 182 -10.89 -0.36 7.74
C THR A 182 -10.49 -1.84 7.75
N VAL A 183 -9.53 -2.22 6.90
CA VAL A 183 -8.92 -3.56 6.90
C VAL A 183 -7.69 -3.51 7.78
N THR A 184 -7.59 -4.36 8.80
CA THR A 184 -6.40 -4.52 9.62
C THR A 184 -5.84 -5.93 9.49
N LEU A 185 -4.56 -6.03 9.15
CA LEU A 185 -3.79 -7.27 9.16
C LEU A 185 -2.93 -7.30 10.42
N PHE A 186 -2.84 -8.45 11.05
CA PHE A 186 -2.03 -8.69 12.23
C PHE A 186 -0.98 -9.73 11.93
N ARG A 187 0.22 -9.48 12.47
CA ARG A 187 1.35 -10.38 12.28
C ARG A 187 1.16 -11.70 13.00
N ASP A 188 0.57 -11.67 14.19
CA ASP A 188 0.41 -12.87 15.02
C ASP A 188 -1.07 -13.29 15.08
N PRO A 189 -1.37 -14.57 15.41
CA PRO A 189 -2.72 -15.00 15.71
C PRO A 189 -3.34 -14.21 16.87
N ASN A 190 -4.66 -14.28 16.98
CA ASN A 190 -5.49 -13.62 17.99
C ASN A 190 -5.30 -12.09 18.02
N TYR A 191 -5.10 -11.49 16.86
CA TYR A 191 -4.92 -10.04 16.68
C TYR A 191 -3.69 -9.50 17.41
N GLY A 192 -2.65 -10.33 17.53
CA GLY A 192 -1.42 -10.02 18.26
C GLY A 192 -0.34 -9.37 17.41
N GLY A 193 0.69 -8.87 18.10
CA GLY A 193 1.90 -8.36 17.49
C GLY A 193 1.69 -7.04 16.75
N ARG A 194 2.45 -6.87 15.67
CA ARG A 194 2.34 -5.69 14.80
C ARG A 194 1.05 -5.74 14.01
N SER A 195 0.55 -4.56 13.64
CA SER A 195 -0.58 -4.44 12.73
C SER A 195 -0.38 -3.39 11.65
N ILE A 196 -1.04 -3.59 10.52
CA ILE A 196 -1.18 -2.61 9.46
C ILE A 196 -2.66 -2.49 9.08
N SER A 197 -3.15 -1.27 9.08
CA SER A 197 -4.54 -0.92 8.82
C SER A 197 -4.64 -0.06 7.58
N PHE A 198 -5.64 -0.32 6.74
CA PHE A 198 -5.86 0.38 5.48
C PHE A 198 -7.27 0.96 5.47
N ALA A 199 -7.35 2.27 5.23
CA ALA A 199 -8.63 2.92 4.99
C ALA A 199 -9.25 2.40 3.68
N VAL A 200 -10.52 2.00 3.72
CA VAL A 200 -11.26 1.51 2.56
C VAL A 200 -12.27 2.57 2.11
N PRO A 201 -12.11 3.17 0.91
CA PRO A 201 -13.12 4.01 0.30
C PRO A 201 -14.34 3.17 -0.11
N LEU A 202 -14.38 2.67 -1.35
CA LEU A 202 -15.40 1.71 -1.84
C LEU A 202 -14.72 0.43 -2.31
N GLU A 203 -13.62 0.59 -3.02
CA GLU A 203 -12.71 -0.47 -3.38
C GLU A 203 -11.30 -0.08 -2.96
N ARG A 204 -10.49 -1.09 -2.65
CA ARG A 204 -9.05 -0.92 -2.46
C ARG A 204 -8.34 -2.16 -2.93
N TYR A 205 -7.37 -1.98 -3.81
CA TYR A 205 -6.37 -2.99 -4.12
C TYR A 205 -5.04 -2.58 -3.51
N GLU A 206 -4.48 -3.44 -2.67
CA GLU A 206 -3.13 -3.31 -2.16
C GLU A 206 -2.28 -4.43 -2.78
N GLY A 207 -1.67 -4.14 -3.93
CA GLY A 207 -1.00 -5.13 -4.76
C GLY A 207 0.41 -5.53 -4.31
N ASN A 208 0.95 -4.89 -3.26
CA ASN A 208 2.31 -5.13 -2.83
C ASN A 208 2.52 -4.83 -1.34
N LEU A 209 2.25 -5.83 -0.49
CA LEU A 209 2.49 -5.72 0.96
C LEU A 209 4.00 -5.63 1.30
N LYS A 210 4.90 -6.02 0.39
CA LYS A 210 6.35 -5.81 0.55
C LYS A 210 6.73 -4.33 0.66
N GLY A 211 5.89 -3.42 0.16
CA GLY A 211 6.09 -1.97 0.27
C GLY A 211 6.03 -1.45 1.71
N TYR A 212 5.45 -2.22 2.63
CA TYR A 212 5.30 -1.82 4.03
C TYR A 212 6.22 -2.60 4.94
N ARG A 213 6.82 -1.91 5.91
CA ARG A 213 7.76 -2.52 6.86
C ARG A 213 7.02 -3.26 7.97
N CYS A 214 7.47 -4.48 8.28
CA CYS A 214 7.02 -5.28 9.43
C CYS A 214 8.20 -5.49 10.40
N GLY A 215 8.91 -4.40 10.71
CA GLY A 215 10.06 -4.40 11.62
C GLY A 215 11.42 -4.39 10.92
N PRO A 216 12.51 -4.61 11.67
CA PRO A 216 13.87 -4.60 11.12
C PRO A 216 14.05 -5.79 10.18
N GLY A 217 14.65 -5.57 9.02
CA GLY A 217 14.78 -6.59 7.96
C GLY A 217 13.49 -7.06 7.26
N ASN A 218 12.32 -6.97 7.90
CA ASN A 218 11.08 -7.59 7.41
C ASN A 218 10.10 -6.60 6.78
N THR A 219 9.26 -7.13 5.89
CA THR A 219 8.14 -6.43 5.24
C THR A 219 6.83 -7.14 5.56
N TRP A 220 5.68 -6.55 5.23
CA TRP A 220 4.37 -7.19 5.43
C TRP A 220 4.05 -8.32 4.45
N ASN A 221 4.90 -8.56 3.45
CA ASN A 221 4.83 -9.73 2.59
C ASN A 221 4.84 -11.02 3.41
N ASP A 222 3.81 -11.86 3.24
CA ASP A 222 3.77 -13.20 3.85
C ASP A 222 3.87 -13.15 5.38
N GLN A 223 3.26 -12.14 6.03
CA GLN A 223 3.30 -11.97 7.49
C GLN A 223 1.94 -12.06 8.17
N MET A 224 0.84 -12.15 7.43
CA MET A 224 -0.49 -12.10 8.04
C MET A 224 -0.85 -13.46 8.66
N SER A 225 -1.19 -13.44 9.96
CA SER A 225 -1.73 -14.59 10.69
C SER A 225 -3.17 -14.40 11.17
N SER A 226 -3.62 -13.16 11.30
CA SER A 226 -5.01 -12.84 11.64
C SER A 226 -5.43 -11.49 11.05
N PHE A 227 -6.73 -11.24 10.93
CA PHE A 227 -7.22 -9.99 10.34
C PHE A 227 -8.58 -9.55 10.89
N LYS A 228 -8.87 -8.25 10.71
CA LYS A 228 -10.17 -7.65 10.97
C LYS A 228 -10.58 -6.76 9.79
N VAL A 229 -11.87 -6.71 9.49
CA VAL A 229 -12.50 -5.62 8.75
C VAL A 229 -13.46 -4.95 9.72
N THR A 230 -13.14 -3.73 10.16
CA THR A 230 -13.92 -2.99 11.16
C THR A 230 -14.73 -1.89 10.52
N VAL A 231 -15.81 -1.47 11.18
CA VAL A 231 -16.64 -0.35 10.77
C VAL A 231 -16.16 0.92 11.48
N ASN A 232 -16.00 1.99 10.71
CA ASN A 232 -15.73 3.33 11.18
C ASN A 232 -17.06 3.97 11.59
N ASN A 233 -17.09 4.69 12.72
CA ASN A 233 -18.21 5.53 13.11
C ASN A 233 -18.12 6.93 12.50
#